data_AF-A0A1E7FA55-F1
#
_entry.id   AF-A0A1E7FA55-F1
#
_cell.length_a   1.000
_cell.length_b   1.000
_cell.length_c   1.000
_cell.angle_alpha   90.00
_cell.angle_beta   90.00
_cell.angle_gamma   90.00
#
_symmetry.space_group_name_H-M   'P 1'
#
loop_
_entity.id
_entity.type
_entity.pdbx_description
1 polymer ?
#
loop_
_entity_poly.entity_id
_entity_poly.type
_entity_poly.pdbx_seq_one_letter_code
_entity_poly.pdbx_strand_id
1 'polypeptide(L)'
;MTVFFCEQDGGEWLENDMWLSDLHECDWYNMIGLDPCNRLSIVSTIYEFTASDNLITGTFPPEFKSLTELDTLAIAFNQFSGEMPAYLLRFPDMVYWDAGFNKFEGTLPQDIPEQMPDLQVFFAENNKFSGTLPANLGTLDLKNVHLDDNDFTGTIPSSIGDPPNLKTLLLHGNMFTGSIPLSLPKELKDATFHYNDLTGSVSNDICENMYAGALNSISVDCETVTCECCICGEPGV
;
A
#
# COMPACT_ATOMS: atom_id res chain seq x y z
N MET A 1 -16.39 16.34 0.76
CA MET A 1 -16.64 15.20 1.67
C MET A 1 -18.11 14.99 2.00
N THR A 2 -18.93 16.04 2.17
CA THR A 2 -20.39 15.91 2.36
C THR A 2 -21.10 15.18 1.22
N VAL A 3 -20.71 15.46 -0.04
CA VAL A 3 -21.20 14.73 -1.23
C VAL A 3 -20.81 13.25 -1.14
N PHE A 4 -19.52 12.97 -0.93
CA PHE A 4 -19.01 11.61 -0.77
C PHE A 4 -19.75 10.81 0.33
N PHE A 5 -19.94 11.39 1.51
CA PHE A 5 -20.68 10.72 2.58
C PHE A 5 -22.13 10.40 2.18
N CYS A 6 -22.82 11.35 1.56
CA CYS A 6 -24.22 11.14 1.14
C CYS A 6 -24.33 10.11 0.00
N GLU A 7 -23.37 10.08 -0.92
CA GLU A 7 -23.35 9.13 -2.04
C GLU A 7 -23.00 7.70 -1.62
N GLN A 8 -22.36 7.54 -0.48
CA GLN A 8 -21.85 6.25 0.01
C GLN A 8 -22.63 5.70 1.20
N ASP A 9 -23.90 6.11 1.34
CA ASP A 9 -24.77 5.74 2.46
C ASP A 9 -24.08 5.89 3.82
N GLY A 10 -23.38 7.01 4.01
CA GLY A 10 -22.51 7.28 5.15
C GLY A 10 -23.15 7.06 6.53
N GLY A 11 -24.48 7.18 6.63
CA GLY A 11 -25.23 6.90 7.85
C GLY A 11 -25.15 5.44 8.35
N GLU A 12 -24.74 4.49 7.49
CA GLU A 12 -24.60 3.06 7.80
C GLU A 12 -23.14 2.62 8.03
N TRP A 13 -22.19 3.56 7.96
CA TRP A 13 -20.78 3.27 8.26
C TRP A 13 -20.61 2.93 9.75
N LEU A 14 -19.66 2.04 10.06
CA LEU A 14 -19.44 1.57 11.42
C LEU A 14 -19.02 2.71 12.36
N GLU A 15 -18.22 3.64 11.84
CA GLU A 15 -17.79 4.84 12.57
C GLU A 15 -18.00 6.09 11.69
N ASN A 16 -19.17 6.71 11.83
CA ASN A 16 -19.56 7.95 11.17
C ASN A 16 -19.86 9.09 12.16
N ASP A 17 -19.31 9.01 13.37
CA ASP A 17 -19.60 9.97 14.42
C ASP A 17 -19.39 11.40 13.91
N MET A 18 -20.40 12.24 14.11
CA MET A 18 -20.43 13.65 13.71
C MET A 18 -20.42 13.92 12.19
N TRP A 19 -20.32 12.90 11.33
CA TRP A 19 -20.50 13.07 9.89
C TRP A 19 -21.92 13.57 9.58
N LEU A 20 -22.03 14.58 8.71
CA LEU A 20 -23.26 15.34 8.44
C LEU A 20 -23.97 15.98 9.65
N SER A 21 -23.35 16.04 10.82
CA SER A 21 -23.92 16.81 11.93
C SER A 21 -23.99 18.30 11.56
N ASP A 22 -24.75 19.09 12.33
CA ASP A 22 -24.71 20.56 12.25
C ASP A 22 -23.33 21.12 12.68
N LEU A 23 -22.43 20.26 13.17
CA LEU A 23 -21.03 20.58 13.40
C LEU A 23 -20.27 20.54 12.07
N HIS A 24 -19.19 21.29 12.01
CA HIS A 24 -18.47 21.48 10.76
C HIS A 24 -17.72 20.19 10.38
N GLU A 25 -17.45 19.94 9.09
CA GLU A 25 -16.68 18.79 8.58
C GLU A 25 -15.37 18.50 9.33
N CYS A 26 -14.78 19.51 9.96
CA CYS A 26 -13.60 19.41 10.83
C CYS A 26 -13.81 18.67 12.15
N ASP A 27 -15.06 18.65 12.59
CA ASP A 27 -15.49 18.00 13.81
C ASP A 27 -15.93 16.56 13.47
N TRP A 28 -15.77 16.09 12.22
CA TRP A 28 -16.11 14.73 11.83
C TRP A 28 -15.07 13.75 12.35
N TYR A 29 -15.54 12.57 12.74
CA TYR A 29 -14.69 11.50 13.23
C TYR A 29 -13.59 11.15 12.22
N ASN A 30 -12.35 11.04 12.72
CA ASN A 30 -11.16 10.62 11.98
C ASN A 30 -10.68 11.53 10.82
N MET A 31 -11.06 12.80 10.81
CA MET A 31 -10.40 13.85 10.03
C MET A 31 -9.46 14.67 10.91
N ILE A 32 -8.16 14.71 10.59
CA ILE A 32 -7.17 15.46 11.38
C ILE A 32 -6.43 16.49 10.53
N GLY A 33 -6.27 17.71 11.08
CA GLY A 33 -5.72 18.86 10.36
C GLY A 33 -5.51 20.12 11.22
N LEU A 34 -4.59 21.00 10.81
CA LEU A 34 -4.54 22.37 11.34
C LEU A 34 -5.67 23.17 10.70
N ASP A 35 -6.68 23.49 11.50
CA ASP A 35 -7.87 24.23 11.07
C ASP A 35 -8.44 23.70 9.73
N PRO A 36 -8.94 22.44 9.67
CA PRO A 36 -9.33 21.78 8.41
C PRO A 36 -10.47 22.48 7.63
N CYS A 37 -10.95 23.63 8.14
CA CYS A 37 -12.09 24.38 7.66
C CYS A 37 -11.82 25.89 7.62
N ASN A 38 -10.57 26.31 7.79
CA ASN A 38 -10.17 27.70 7.62
C ASN A 38 -10.96 28.67 8.55
N ARG A 39 -11.37 28.19 9.74
CA ARG A 39 -12.06 28.96 10.81
C ARG A 39 -11.22 30.14 11.31
N LEU A 40 -9.92 30.14 11.04
CA LEU A 40 -8.93 31.15 11.42
C LEU A 40 -8.36 31.96 10.25
N SER A 41 -8.91 31.86 9.02
CA SER A 41 -8.29 32.40 7.79
C SER A 41 -6.89 31.81 7.50
N ILE A 42 -6.61 30.62 8.05
CA ILE A 42 -5.45 29.80 7.77
C ILE A 42 -5.93 28.70 6.81
N VAL A 43 -5.23 28.51 5.69
CA VAL A 43 -5.59 27.48 4.69
C VAL A 43 -5.90 26.15 5.39
N SER A 44 -7.02 25.51 5.03
CA SER A 44 -7.40 24.21 5.59
C SER A 44 -6.42 23.14 5.16
N THR A 45 -5.70 22.56 6.12
CA THR A 45 -4.72 21.50 5.87
C THR A 45 -5.23 20.20 6.49
N ILE A 46 -5.81 19.32 5.70
CA ILE A 46 -6.11 17.94 6.14
C ILE A 46 -4.87 17.12 5.80
N TYR A 47 -4.25 16.55 6.82
CA TYR A 47 -3.09 15.67 6.65
C TYR A 47 -3.46 14.20 6.82
N GLU A 48 -4.53 13.89 7.56
CA GLU A 48 -4.96 12.50 7.78
C GLU A 48 -6.43 12.30 7.40
N PHE A 49 -6.69 11.26 6.61
CA PHE A 49 -8.02 10.75 6.31
C PHE A 49 -8.08 9.24 6.54
N THR A 50 -8.91 8.81 7.50
CA THR A 50 -9.15 7.40 7.76
C THR A 50 -10.63 7.05 7.67
N ALA A 51 -10.95 6.00 6.91
CA ALA A 51 -12.30 5.48 6.70
C ALA A 51 -12.31 3.95 6.50
N SER A 52 -11.30 3.26 7.04
CA SER A 52 -11.19 1.80 6.98
C SER A 52 -12.36 1.08 7.64
N ASP A 53 -12.56 -0.19 7.29
CA ASP A 53 -13.58 -1.08 7.89
C ASP A 53 -15.02 -0.58 7.68
N ASN A 54 -15.34 -0.22 6.44
CA ASN A 54 -16.69 0.22 6.06
C ASN A 54 -17.19 -0.53 4.81
N LEU A 55 -18.37 -0.14 4.32
CA LEU A 55 -18.97 -0.71 3.11
C LEU A 55 -18.93 0.28 1.93
N ILE A 56 -17.96 1.20 1.92
CA ILE A 56 -17.88 2.26 0.92
C ILE A 56 -17.71 1.66 -0.47
N THR A 57 -18.51 2.11 -1.43
CA THR A 57 -18.52 1.57 -2.80
C THR A 57 -18.09 2.64 -3.82
N GLY A 58 -18.17 2.31 -5.11
CA GLY A 58 -17.89 3.27 -6.18
C GLY A 58 -16.39 3.56 -6.35
N THR A 59 -16.07 4.65 -7.04
CA THR A 59 -14.69 5.05 -7.34
C THR A 59 -14.16 6.03 -6.29
N PHE A 60 -12.83 6.11 -6.14
CA PHE A 60 -12.23 7.10 -5.25
C PHE A 60 -12.59 8.53 -5.70
N PRO A 61 -13.10 9.39 -4.80
CA PRO A 61 -13.79 10.64 -5.16
C PRO A 61 -12.84 11.77 -5.60
N PRO A 62 -13.14 12.50 -6.69
CA PRO A 62 -12.29 13.57 -7.24
C PRO A 62 -12.10 14.76 -6.31
N GLU A 63 -12.98 14.95 -5.32
CA GLU A 63 -12.91 16.03 -4.32
C GLU A 63 -11.63 15.96 -3.48
N PHE A 64 -11.01 14.78 -3.36
CA PHE A 64 -9.76 14.61 -2.60
C PHE A 64 -8.57 15.27 -3.27
N LYS A 65 -8.70 15.69 -4.52
CA LYS A 65 -7.67 16.46 -5.24
C LYS A 65 -7.24 17.74 -4.51
N SER A 66 -8.09 18.31 -3.64
CA SER A 66 -7.74 19.52 -2.88
C SER A 66 -6.96 19.25 -1.59
N LEU A 67 -6.80 18.00 -1.15
CA LEU A 67 -6.13 17.64 0.09
C LEU A 67 -4.61 17.52 -0.13
N THR A 68 -3.98 18.62 -0.54
CA THR A 68 -2.58 18.59 -1.01
C THR A 68 -1.54 18.33 0.08
N GLU A 69 -1.94 18.35 1.34
CA GLU A 69 -1.07 18.13 2.51
C GLU A 69 -1.35 16.76 3.16
N LEU A 70 -2.08 15.88 2.48
CA LEU A 70 -2.41 14.54 2.99
C LEU A 70 -1.13 13.69 3.13
N ASP A 71 -0.80 13.33 4.37
CA ASP A 71 0.30 12.44 4.73
C ASP A 71 -0.17 11.00 5.03
N THR A 72 -1.45 10.84 5.37
CA THR A 72 -2.03 9.58 5.81
C THR A 72 -3.37 9.36 5.13
N LEU A 73 -3.47 8.27 4.35
CA LEU A 73 -4.69 7.79 3.74
C LEU A 73 -4.90 6.32 4.14
N ALA A 74 -5.89 6.06 4.99
CA ALA A 74 -6.25 4.70 5.41
C ALA A 74 -7.73 4.40 5.07
N ILE A 75 -7.94 3.58 4.04
CA ILE A 75 -9.27 3.26 3.49
C ILE A 75 -9.46 1.74 3.30
N ALA A 76 -8.68 0.95 4.03
CA ALA A 76 -8.69 -0.50 3.93
C ALA A 76 -10.06 -1.11 4.25
N PHE A 77 -10.29 -2.35 3.83
CA PHE A 77 -11.52 -3.09 4.15
C PHE A 77 -12.79 -2.34 3.75
N ASN A 78 -12.88 -2.01 2.46
CA ASN A 78 -14.02 -1.34 1.85
C ASN A 78 -14.39 -2.03 0.52
N GLN A 79 -15.23 -1.40 -0.30
CA GLN A 79 -15.61 -1.90 -1.62
C GLN A 79 -15.32 -0.87 -2.72
N PHE A 80 -14.32 0.00 -2.53
CA PHE A 80 -13.88 0.92 -3.56
C PHE A 80 -13.45 0.15 -4.81
N SER A 81 -13.73 0.72 -5.98
CA SER A 81 -13.58 0.07 -7.28
C SER A 81 -13.07 1.05 -8.33
N GLY A 82 -12.69 0.55 -9.50
CA GLY A 82 -12.09 1.35 -10.56
C GLY A 82 -10.62 1.66 -10.28
N GLU A 83 -10.04 2.52 -11.11
CA GLU A 83 -8.61 2.86 -11.01
C GLU A 83 -8.33 3.83 -9.86
N MET A 84 -7.16 3.67 -9.24
CA MET A 84 -6.64 4.63 -8.28
C MET A 84 -6.34 5.96 -8.99
N PRO A 85 -6.96 7.09 -8.62
CA PRO A 85 -6.85 8.30 -9.42
C PRO A 85 -5.44 8.90 -9.42
N ALA A 86 -4.95 9.28 -10.61
CA ALA A 86 -3.60 9.83 -10.78
C ALA A 86 -3.32 11.12 -9.99
N TYR A 87 -4.35 11.82 -9.49
CA TYR A 87 -4.13 13.00 -8.64
C TYR A 87 -3.65 12.65 -7.23
N LEU A 88 -3.78 11.40 -6.79
CA LEU A 88 -3.22 10.95 -5.51
C LEU A 88 -1.69 11.04 -5.51
N LEU A 89 -1.06 10.96 -6.69
CA LEU A 89 0.37 11.28 -6.93
C LEU A 89 0.72 12.76 -6.75
N ARG A 90 -0.12 13.56 -6.11
CA ARG A 90 0.16 14.96 -5.82
C ARG A 90 0.09 15.27 -4.33
N PHE A 91 0.23 14.23 -3.52
CA PHE A 91 0.37 14.31 -2.08
C PHE A 91 1.85 14.12 -1.74
N PRO A 92 2.67 15.19 -1.87
CA PRO A 92 4.11 15.08 -1.69
C PRO A 92 4.50 14.63 -0.28
N ASP A 93 3.63 14.92 0.69
CA ASP A 93 3.84 14.62 2.10
C ASP A 93 3.32 13.22 2.48
N MET A 94 2.85 12.41 1.52
CA MET A 94 2.32 11.06 1.78
C MET A 94 3.36 10.17 2.46
N VAL A 95 3.07 9.71 3.67
CA VAL A 95 3.88 8.80 4.49
C VAL A 95 3.22 7.42 4.61
N TYR A 96 1.90 7.40 4.76
CA TYR A 96 1.12 6.19 5.02
C TYR A 96 -0.03 6.06 4.03
N TRP A 97 0.08 5.10 3.12
CA TRP A 97 -0.97 4.79 2.17
C TRP A 97 -1.45 3.36 2.34
N ASP A 98 -2.69 3.22 2.82
CA ASP A 98 -3.36 1.94 3.00
C ASP A 98 -4.69 1.92 2.25
N ALA A 99 -4.69 1.18 1.15
CA ALA A 99 -5.85 0.90 0.30
C ALA A 99 -6.14 -0.60 0.19
N GLY A 100 -5.63 -1.41 1.13
CA GLY A 100 -5.80 -2.87 1.14
C GLY A 100 -7.27 -3.31 1.18
N PHE A 101 -7.54 -4.55 0.80
CA PHE A 101 -8.87 -5.18 0.91
C PHE A 101 -9.99 -4.34 0.29
N ASN A 102 -9.85 -4.02 -0.99
CA ASN A 102 -10.80 -3.28 -1.80
C ASN A 102 -11.02 -3.98 -3.15
N LYS A 103 -11.58 -3.28 -4.14
CA LYS A 103 -11.77 -3.78 -5.52
C LYS A 103 -11.09 -2.85 -6.53
N PHE A 104 -10.05 -2.12 -6.12
CA PHE A 104 -9.31 -1.25 -7.01
C PHE A 104 -8.66 -2.04 -8.14
N GLU A 105 -8.62 -1.45 -9.33
CA GLU A 105 -8.06 -2.05 -10.54
C GLU A 105 -7.10 -1.09 -11.24
N GLY A 106 -6.58 -1.49 -12.40
CA GLY A 106 -5.63 -0.69 -13.17
C GLY A 106 -4.20 -0.81 -12.64
N THR A 107 -3.33 0.11 -13.04
CA THR A 107 -1.89 0.04 -12.72
C THR A 107 -1.49 1.02 -11.63
N LEU A 108 -0.54 0.63 -10.78
CA LEU A 108 0.15 1.60 -9.93
C LEU A 108 0.92 2.61 -10.80
N PRO A 109 0.81 3.91 -10.52
CA PRO A 109 1.57 4.89 -11.27
C PRO A 109 3.07 4.71 -11.07
N GLN A 110 3.82 4.80 -12.17
CA GLN A 110 5.27 4.53 -12.14
C GLN A 110 6.07 5.64 -11.45
N ASP A 111 5.49 6.84 -11.33
CA ASP A 111 6.16 8.01 -10.75
C ASP A 111 5.93 8.14 -9.22
N ILE A 112 5.42 7.09 -8.54
CA ILE A 112 5.25 7.10 -7.06
C ILE A 112 6.53 7.54 -6.35
N PRO A 113 7.73 7.01 -6.68
CA PRO A 113 8.95 7.38 -5.97
C PRO A 113 9.33 8.86 -6.10
N GLU A 114 9.02 9.49 -7.23
CA GLU A 114 9.28 10.90 -7.48
C GLU A 114 8.22 11.83 -6.86
N GLN A 115 6.98 11.35 -6.78
CA GLN A 115 5.83 12.17 -6.37
C GLN A 115 5.49 12.04 -4.88
N MET A 116 5.86 10.93 -4.25
CA MET A 116 5.63 10.65 -2.82
C MET A 116 6.97 10.26 -2.16
N PRO A 117 7.95 11.18 -2.11
CA PRO A 117 9.30 10.86 -1.64
C PRO A 117 9.36 10.41 -0.17
N ASP A 118 8.35 10.75 0.63
CA ASP A 118 8.29 10.45 2.06
C ASP A 118 7.50 9.17 2.38
N LEU A 119 7.02 8.46 1.37
CA LEU A 119 6.21 7.25 1.53
C LEU A 119 7.01 6.14 2.25
N GLN A 120 6.45 5.67 3.36
CA GLN A 120 7.09 4.68 4.23
C GLN A 120 6.24 3.42 4.40
N VAL A 121 4.92 3.56 4.44
CA VAL A 121 3.99 2.44 4.53
C VAL A 121 3.11 2.42 3.30
N PHE A 122 3.16 1.31 2.58
CA PHE A 122 2.43 1.14 1.33
C PHE A 122 1.71 -0.21 1.33
N PHE A 123 0.42 -0.16 1.61
CA PHE A 123 -0.50 -1.29 1.64
C PHE A 123 -1.55 -1.15 0.54
N ALA A 124 -1.61 -2.16 -0.33
CA ALA A 124 -2.57 -2.27 -1.42
C ALA A 124 -2.92 -3.74 -1.71
N GLU A 125 -2.70 -4.61 -0.73
CA GLU A 125 -3.00 -6.03 -0.79
C GLU A 125 -4.49 -6.30 -1.04
N ASN A 126 -4.81 -7.49 -1.55
CA ASN A 126 -6.20 -7.93 -1.74
C ASN A 126 -7.03 -6.94 -2.58
N ASN A 127 -6.54 -6.65 -3.78
CA ASN A 127 -7.17 -5.80 -4.79
C ASN A 127 -7.06 -6.46 -6.18
N LYS A 128 -7.22 -5.69 -7.26
CA LYS A 128 -7.01 -6.14 -8.66
C LYS A 128 -6.01 -5.23 -9.38
N PHE A 129 -5.03 -4.69 -8.64
CA PHE A 129 -3.97 -3.91 -9.26
C PHE A 129 -3.14 -4.78 -10.19
N SER A 130 -2.75 -4.21 -11.32
CA SER A 130 -2.05 -4.91 -12.40
C SER A 130 -0.86 -4.10 -12.91
N GLY A 131 -0.17 -4.62 -13.92
CA GLY A 131 1.04 -3.98 -14.46
C GLY A 131 2.28 -4.25 -13.62
N THR A 132 3.30 -3.41 -13.73
CA THR A 132 4.61 -3.61 -13.08
C THR A 132 4.82 -2.67 -11.90
N LEU A 133 5.66 -3.07 -10.95
CA LEU A 133 6.13 -2.15 -9.89
C LEU A 133 7.08 -1.08 -10.46
N PRO A 134 7.09 0.15 -9.90
CA PRO A 134 8.07 1.18 -10.26
C PRO A 134 9.50 0.67 -10.11
N ALA A 135 10.33 0.87 -11.13
CA ALA A 135 11.70 0.33 -11.17
C ALA A 135 12.62 0.89 -10.08
N ASN A 136 12.30 2.07 -9.55
CA ASN A 136 13.00 2.79 -8.48
C ASN A 136 12.19 2.85 -7.18
N LEU A 137 11.20 1.96 -6.98
CA LEU A 137 10.40 1.92 -5.76
C LEU A 137 11.25 1.85 -4.49
N GLY A 138 12.38 1.14 -4.54
CA GLY A 138 13.28 1.01 -3.41
C GLY A 138 14.19 2.20 -3.15
N THR A 139 14.05 3.31 -3.89
CA THR A 139 14.72 4.57 -3.54
C THR A 139 14.05 5.31 -2.38
N LEU A 140 12.80 4.94 -2.07
CA LEU A 140 12.04 5.44 -0.93
C LEU A 140 12.50 4.79 0.38
N ASP A 141 12.33 5.48 1.52
CA ASP A 141 12.62 4.92 2.85
C ASP A 141 11.48 4.01 3.36
N LEU A 142 11.10 3.03 2.53
CA LEU A 142 10.00 2.11 2.81
C LEU A 142 10.27 1.28 4.06
N LYS A 143 9.24 1.14 4.90
CA LYS A 143 9.23 0.37 6.14
C LYS A 143 8.35 -0.87 6.02
N ASN A 144 7.21 -0.76 5.35
CA ASN A 144 6.28 -1.87 5.18
C ASN A 144 5.62 -1.78 3.79
N VAL A 145 5.73 -2.86 3.01
CA VAL A 145 5.15 -2.97 1.66
C VAL A 145 4.34 -4.25 1.57
N HIS A 146 3.02 -4.12 1.46
CA HIS A 146 2.07 -5.23 1.27
C HIS A 146 1.33 -5.00 -0.05
N LEU A 147 1.66 -5.81 -1.05
CA LEU A 147 1.10 -5.73 -2.41
C LEU A 147 0.62 -7.10 -2.88
N ASP A 148 0.46 -8.03 -1.94
CA ASP A 148 0.02 -9.39 -2.17
C ASP A 148 -1.44 -9.49 -2.63
N ASP A 149 -1.81 -10.64 -3.18
CA ASP A 149 -3.16 -10.92 -3.68
C ASP A 149 -3.67 -9.84 -4.65
N ASN A 150 -2.94 -9.67 -5.74
CA ASN A 150 -3.21 -8.73 -6.83
C ASN A 150 -2.85 -9.40 -8.18
N ASP A 151 -2.94 -8.62 -9.26
CA ASP A 151 -2.62 -9.05 -10.62
C ASP A 151 -1.29 -8.43 -11.13
N PHE A 152 -0.33 -8.13 -10.25
CA PHE A 152 0.95 -7.54 -10.65
C PHE A 152 1.78 -8.52 -11.49
N THR A 153 2.50 -7.97 -12.48
CA THR A 153 3.29 -8.70 -13.48
C THR A 153 4.71 -8.13 -13.59
N GLY A 154 5.52 -8.73 -14.46
CA GLY A 154 6.90 -8.30 -14.70
C GLY A 154 7.85 -8.77 -13.58
N THR A 155 9.00 -8.13 -13.45
CA THR A 155 10.02 -8.53 -12.46
C THR A 155 9.94 -7.69 -11.20
N ILE A 156 10.29 -8.27 -10.06
CA ILE A 156 10.51 -7.52 -8.82
C ILE A 156 11.74 -6.59 -9.03
N PRO A 157 11.61 -5.26 -8.87
CA PRO A 157 12.72 -4.33 -9.07
C PRO A 157 13.88 -4.65 -8.12
N SER A 158 15.11 -4.69 -8.63
CA SER A 158 16.29 -4.94 -7.80
C SER A 158 16.49 -3.88 -6.72
N SER A 159 16.00 -2.66 -6.95
CA SER A 159 16.06 -1.56 -5.98
C SER A 159 15.35 -1.89 -4.68
N ILE A 160 14.39 -2.84 -4.65
CA ILE A 160 13.65 -3.18 -3.41
C ILE A 160 14.58 -3.68 -2.28
N GLY A 161 15.83 -4.05 -2.62
CA GLY A 161 16.89 -4.36 -1.67
C GLY A 161 17.54 -3.14 -0.98
N ASP A 162 17.28 -1.93 -1.46
CA ASP A 162 17.95 -0.69 -1.06
C ASP A 162 17.37 0.02 0.18
N PRO A 163 16.03 0.01 0.45
CA PRO A 163 15.46 0.71 1.60
C PRO A 163 15.99 0.15 2.92
N PRO A 164 16.76 0.91 3.72
CA PRO A 164 17.47 0.37 4.86
C PRO A 164 16.55 -0.04 6.01
N ASN A 165 15.34 0.53 6.06
CA ASN A 165 14.39 0.37 7.15
C ASN A 165 13.20 -0.56 6.81
N LEU A 166 13.23 -1.25 5.65
CA LEU A 166 12.14 -2.13 5.25
C LEU A 166 12.10 -3.37 6.15
N LYS A 167 10.94 -3.61 6.76
CA LYS A 167 10.70 -4.71 7.70
C LYS A 167 9.81 -5.80 7.13
N THR A 168 8.81 -5.46 6.33
CA THR A 168 7.92 -6.45 5.71
C THR A 168 7.78 -6.18 4.22
N LEU A 169 7.95 -7.23 3.42
CA LEU A 169 7.75 -7.22 1.98
C LEU A 169 6.87 -8.39 1.58
N LEU A 170 5.58 -8.14 1.38
CA LEU A 170 4.61 -9.17 1.03
C LEU A 170 4.19 -8.97 -0.43
N LEU A 171 4.58 -9.91 -1.29
CA LEU A 171 4.35 -9.88 -2.74
C LEU A 171 3.72 -11.19 -3.26
N HIS A 172 3.33 -12.08 -2.36
CA HIS A 172 2.70 -13.36 -2.72
C HIS A 172 1.36 -13.16 -3.45
N GLY A 173 0.88 -14.19 -4.15
CA GLY A 173 -0.43 -14.12 -4.81
C GLY A 173 -0.48 -13.09 -5.95
N ASN A 174 0.55 -13.08 -6.79
CA ASN A 174 0.67 -12.20 -7.95
C ASN A 174 1.16 -13.00 -9.17
N MET A 175 1.52 -12.32 -10.26
CA MET A 175 2.10 -12.91 -11.48
C MET A 175 3.51 -12.37 -11.73
N PHE A 176 4.30 -12.14 -10.67
CA PHE A 176 5.70 -11.72 -10.81
C PHE A 176 6.53 -12.83 -11.44
N THR A 177 7.43 -12.43 -12.34
CA THR A 177 8.32 -13.30 -13.12
C THR A 177 9.78 -12.96 -12.84
N GLY A 178 10.70 -13.75 -13.39
CA GLY A 178 12.14 -13.55 -13.19
C GLY A 178 12.61 -14.12 -11.86
N SER A 179 13.66 -13.54 -11.27
CA SER A 179 14.24 -14.02 -10.01
C SER A 179 13.98 -13.07 -8.86
N ILE A 180 13.97 -13.61 -7.64
CA ILE A 180 14.04 -12.80 -6.41
C ILE A 180 15.33 -11.96 -6.45
N PRO A 181 15.30 -10.68 -6.06
CA PRO A 181 16.50 -9.84 -6.02
C PRO A 181 17.63 -10.47 -5.19
N LEU A 182 18.87 -10.32 -5.67
CA LEU A 182 20.06 -10.94 -5.03
C LEU A 182 20.31 -10.43 -3.61
N SER A 183 19.83 -9.24 -3.30
CA SER A 183 19.91 -8.60 -2.00
C SER A 183 18.52 -8.15 -1.56
N LEU A 184 18.20 -8.42 -0.31
CA LEU A 184 17.03 -7.88 0.38
C LEU A 184 17.49 -6.92 1.48
N PRO A 185 16.61 -6.03 1.98
CA PRO A 185 16.97 -5.10 3.04
C PRO A 185 17.48 -5.77 4.30
N LYS A 186 18.45 -5.13 4.95
CA LYS A 186 19.11 -5.69 6.15
C LYS A 186 18.18 -5.83 7.35
N GLU A 187 17.21 -4.92 7.47
CA GLU A 187 16.24 -4.92 8.57
C GLU A 187 14.98 -5.75 8.26
N LEU A 188 14.94 -6.44 7.11
CA LEU A 188 13.79 -7.21 6.69
C LEU A 188 13.53 -8.37 7.66
N LYS A 189 12.27 -8.48 8.08
CA LYS A 189 11.77 -9.49 9.02
C LYS A 189 10.95 -10.54 8.30
N ASP A 190 10.09 -10.14 7.39
CA ASP A 190 9.19 -11.06 6.71
C ASP A 190 9.13 -10.74 5.22
N ALA A 191 9.32 -11.79 4.40
CA ALA A 191 9.31 -11.70 2.95
C ALA A 191 8.43 -12.81 2.35
N THR A 192 7.43 -12.47 1.55
CA THR A 192 6.61 -13.50 0.87
C THR A 192 6.60 -13.29 -0.63
N PHE A 193 6.98 -14.33 -1.36
CA PHE A 193 7.09 -14.34 -2.82
C PHE A 193 6.38 -15.54 -3.46
N HIS A 194 5.83 -16.45 -2.65
CA HIS A 194 5.14 -17.63 -3.15
C HIS A 194 3.85 -17.27 -3.92
N TYR A 195 3.29 -18.22 -4.67
CA TYR A 195 2.18 -17.99 -5.60
C TYR A 195 2.49 -16.84 -6.58
N ASN A 196 3.63 -16.94 -7.24
CA ASN A 196 4.00 -16.14 -8.39
C ASN A 196 4.51 -17.06 -9.52
N ASP A 197 5.08 -16.47 -10.57
CA ASP A 197 5.79 -17.15 -11.66
C ASP A 197 7.31 -16.95 -11.54
N LEU A 198 7.83 -16.90 -10.30
CA LEU A 198 9.25 -16.65 -10.05
C LEU A 198 10.10 -17.88 -10.36
N THR A 199 11.36 -17.66 -10.68
CA THR A 199 12.32 -18.70 -11.08
C THR A 199 13.71 -18.41 -10.53
N GLY A 200 14.59 -19.41 -10.57
CA GLY A 200 16.00 -19.23 -10.23
C GLY A 200 16.33 -19.70 -8.81
N SER A 201 17.05 -18.89 -8.04
CA SER A 201 17.51 -19.27 -6.71
C SER A 201 17.55 -18.08 -5.76
N VAL A 202 17.28 -18.33 -4.47
CA VAL A 202 17.52 -17.35 -3.41
C VAL A 202 19.02 -17.27 -3.11
N SER A 203 19.55 -16.05 -2.97
CA SER A 203 20.96 -15.82 -2.65
C SER A 203 21.32 -16.39 -1.28
N ASN A 204 22.52 -16.97 -1.15
CA ASN A 204 22.99 -17.53 0.12
C ASN A 204 23.00 -16.49 1.25
N ASP A 205 23.32 -15.22 0.94
CA ASP A 205 23.33 -14.12 1.92
C ASP A 205 21.96 -13.95 2.60
N ILE A 206 20.86 -14.18 1.87
CA ILE A 206 19.50 -14.11 2.40
C ILE A 206 19.25 -15.26 3.38
N CYS A 207 19.71 -16.47 3.04
CA CYS A 207 19.62 -17.62 3.93
C CYS A 207 20.53 -17.50 5.16
N GLU A 208 21.71 -16.91 5.04
CA GLU A 208 22.56 -16.60 6.19
C GLU A 208 21.85 -15.64 7.16
N ASN A 209 21.15 -14.62 6.66
CA ASN A 209 20.35 -13.73 7.49
C ASN A 209 19.18 -14.44 8.19
N MET A 210 18.54 -15.41 7.51
CA MET A 210 17.51 -16.27 8.11
C MET A 210 18.09 -17.11 9.26
N TYR A 211 19.20 -17.82 9.03
CA TYR A 211 19.82 -18.65 10.05
C TYR A 211 20.38 -17.85 11.23
N ALA A 212 20.80 -16.61 10.99
CA ALA A 212 21.21 -15.67 12.04
C ALA A 212 20.03 -15.11 12.86
N GLY A 213 18.78 -15.35 12.44
CA GLY A 213 17.57 -14.82 13.07
C GLY A 213 17.33 -13.33 12.79
N ALA A 214 17.99 -12.77 11.78
CA ALA A 214 17.74 -11.39 11.34
C ALA A 214 16.46 -11.28 10.52
N LEU A 215 16.20 -12.31 9.70
CA LEU A 215 14.97 -12.55 8.95
C LEU A 215 14.15 -13.64 9.65
N ASN A 216 12.85 -13.43 9.86
CA ASN A 216 11.95 -14.37 10.51
C ASN A 216 11.40 -15.41 9.53
N SER A 217 10.97 -14.94 8.36
CA SER A 217 10.29 -15.77 7.36
C SER A 217 10.59 -15.33 5.93
N ILE A 218 10.82 -16.31 5.06
CA ILE A 218 10.84 -16.14 3.61
C ILE A 218 10.07 -17.27 2.96
N SER A 219 9.16 -16.93 2.04
CA SER A 219 8.41 -17.93 1.26
C SER A 219 8.54 -17.69 -0.24
N VAL A 220 8.61 -18.78 -1.01
CA VAL A 220 8.90 -18.74 -2.45
C VAL A 220 8.14 -19.82 -3.23
N ASP A 221 8.14 -19.71 -4.56
CA ASP A 221 7.67 -20.74 -5.48
C ASP A 221 8.65 -21.92 -5.55
N CYS A 222 8.59 -22.84 -4.59
CA CYS A 222 9.58 -23.92 -4.48
C CYS A 222 9.67 -24.86 -5.68
N GLU A 223 8.68 -24.86 -6.58
CA GLU A 223 8.72 -25.66 -7.81
C GLU A 223 9.75 -25.12 -8.83
N THR A 224 9.99 -23.81 -8.79
CA THR A 224 10.75 -23.06 -9.81
C THR A 224 11.88 -22.22 -9.21
N VAL A 225 11.86 -22.00 -7.89
CA VAL A 225 12.88 -21.29 -7.10
C VAL A 225 13.58 -22.25 -6.16
N THR A 226 14.90 -22.36 -6.33
CA THR A 226 15.74 -23.16 -5.42
C THR A 226 16.06 -22.35 -4.17
N CYS A 227 15.68 -22.86 -2.99
CA CYS A 227 15.99 -22.22 -1.72
C CYS A 227 16.03 -23.22 -0.56
N GLU A 228 17.12 -23.23 0.21
CA GLU A 228 17.33 -24.19 1.32
C GLU A 228 16.78 -23.69 2.66
N CYS A 229 16.49 -22.39 2.78
CA CYS A 229 16.00 -21.76 4.01
C CYS A 229 14.53 -21.30 3.92
N CYS A 230 13.88 -21.48 2.76
CA CYS A 230 12.55 -20.92 2.50
C CYS A 230 11.43 -21.88 2.88
N ILE A 231 10.28 -21.28 3.19
CA ILE A 231 8.99 -21.95 3.30
C ILE A 231 8.36 -22.03 1.90
N CYS A 232 7.78 -23.17 1.56
CA CYS A 232 7.05 -23.31 0.31
C CYS A 232 5.59 -22.89 0.48
N GLY A 233 5.05 -22.09 -0.44
CA GLY A 233 3.60 -21.87 -0.50
C GLY A 233 2.90 -23.17 -0.89
N GLU A 234 1.88 -23.60 -0.15
CA GLU A 234 1.09 -24.79 -0.50
C GLU A 234 0.05 -24.46 -1.57
N PRO A 235 0.02 -25.06 -2.76
CA PRO A 235 -0.96 -24.68 -3.79
C PRO A 235 -2.41 -24.77 -3.27
N GLY A 236 -3.11 -23.63 -3.16
CA GLY A 236 -4.56 -23.54 -3.02
C GLY A 236 -5.16 -23.59 -1.61
N VAL A 237 -4.74 -22.71 -0.70
CA VAL A 237 -5.52 -22.38 0.51
C VAL A 237 -6.18 -21.02 0.35
#